data_AF-A0A8D0GNB5-F1
#
_entry.id   AF-A0A8D0GNB5-F1
#
_cell.length_a   1.000
_cell.length_b   1.000
_cell.length_c   1.000
_cell.angle_alpha   90.00
_cell.angle_beta   90.00
_cell.angle_gamma   90.00
#
_symmetry.space_group_name_H-M   'P 1'
#
loop_
_entity.id
_entity.type
_entity.pdbx_description
1 polymer ?
#
loop_
_entity_poly.entity_id
_entity_poly.type
_entity_poly.pdbx_seq_one_letter_code
_entity_poly.pdbx_strand_id
1 'polypeptide(L)'
;MQENVKKCKNFLATLIKLASHNSPSPETSRNVKALVQDLLDAKIESEEFTGRLQSELKSSPQPYLIPFLKKSLPALRQSLLNSQHSVLQGQLSLQPLQQTKVLQIIPQSAFERISSVVISQT
;
A
#
# COMPACT_ATOMS: atom_id res chain seq x y z
N MET A 1 3.60 -19.15 -0.29
CA MET A 1 4.66 -18.13 -0.12
C MET A 1 4.09 -16.71 0.00
N GLN A 2 3.18 -16.29 -0.89
CA GLN A 2 2.58 -14.94 -0.83
C GLN A 2 1.84 -14.62 0.48
N GLU A 3 1.26 -15.61 1.15
CA GLU A 3 0.60 -15.41 2.45
C GLU A 3 1.55 -14.85 3.52
N ASN A 4 2.77 -15.40 3.62
CA ASN A 4 3.77 -14.94 4.58
C ASN A 4 4.24 -13.51 4.27
N VAL A 5 4.35 -13.15 2.98
CA VAL A 5 4.67 -11.79 2.55
C VAL A 5 3.57 -10.82 2.98
N LYS A 6 2.29 -11.17 2.77
CA LYS A 6 1.15 -10.36 3.24
C LYS A 6 1.17 -10.21 4.76
N LYS A 7 1.37 -11.30 5.50
CA LYS A 7 1.47 -11.27 6.97
C LYS A 7 2.63 -10.38 7.42
N CYS A 8 3.79 -10.47 6.77
CA CYS A 8 4.98 -9.70 7.13
C CYS A 8 4.76 -8.19 6.87
N LYS A 9 4.19 -7.83 5.71
CA LYS A 9 3.82 -6.44 5.43
C LYS A 9 2.85 -5.88 6.46
N ASN A 10 1.81 -6.65 6.81
CA ASN A 10 0.83 -6.23 7.83
C ASN A 10 1.44 -6.12 9.23
N PHE A 11 2.34 -7.03 9.59
CA PHE A 11 3.08 -6.99 10.85
C PHE A 11 3.89 -5.69 10.95
N LEU A 12 4.72 -5.38 9.95
CA LEU A 12 5.55 -4.17 9.94
C LEU A 12 4.70 -2.89 9.92
N ALA A 13 3.61 -2.86 9.14
CA ALA A 13 2.67 -1.74 9.11
C ALA A 13 1.98 -1.53 10.47
N THR A 14 1.60 -2.63 11.14
CA THR A 14 1.01 -2.58 12.47
C THR A 14 2.00 -2.03 13.50
N LEU A 15 3.28 -2.44 13.45
CA LEU A 15 4.31 -1.86 14.32
C LEU A 15 4.41 -0.33 14.18
N ILE A 16 4.50 0.16 12.95
CA ILE A 16 4.56 1.61 12.68
C ILE A 16 3.30 2.32 13.17
N LYS A 17 2.11 1.74 12.92
CA LYS A 17 0.83 2.31 13.35
C LYS A 17 0.74 2.39 14.87
N LEU A 18 1.07 1.30 15.57
CA LEU A 18 1.05 1.23 17.03
C LEU A 18 2.03 2.25 17.62
N ALA A 19 3.27 2.30 17.11
CA ALA A 19 4.27 3.26 17.56
C ALA A 19 3.94 4.72 17.17
N SER A 20 3.05 4.97 16.22
CA SER A 20 2.64 6.34 15.89
C SER A 20 1.50 6.84 16.78
N HIS A 21 0.61 5.95 17.23
CA HIS A 21 -0.61 6.35 17.95
C HIS A 21 -0.58 6.04 19.46
N ASN A 22 0.21 5.06 19.89
CA ASN A 22 0.22 4.57 21.27
C ASN A 22 1.61 4.66 21.91
N SER A 23 2.55 5.33 21.25
CA SER A 23 3.93 5.37 21.72
C SER A 23 4.07 6.27 22.95
N PRO A 24 4.90 5.87 23.93
CA PRO A 24 5.19 6.69 25.11
C PRO A 24 5.89 8.01 24.76
N SER A 25 6.52 8.11 23.59
CA SER A 25 7.22 9.31 23.13
C SER A 25 7.21 9.46 21.59
N PRO A 26 7.38 10.68 21.06
CA PRO A 26 7.58 10.89 19.62
C PRO A 26 8.90 10.29 19.11
N GLU A 27 9.89 10.12 19.99
CA GLU A 27 11.17 9.49 19.66
C GLU A 27 11.01 8.00 19.36
N THR A 28 10.28 7.27 20.20
CA THR A 28 10.01 5.85 19.98
C THR A 28 9.29 5.59 18.65
N SER A 29 8.38 6.48 18.24
CA SER A 29 7.76 6.40 16.91
C SER A 29 8.79 6.51 15.78
N ARG A 30 9.74 7.45 15.90
CA ARG A 30 10.82 7.64 14.92
C ARG A 30 11.75 6.43 14.88
N ASN A 31 12.14 5.91 16.03
CA ASN A 31 13.05 4.78 16.13
C ASN A 31 12.42 3.51 15.53
N VAL A 32 11.16 3.21 15.82
CA VAL A 32 10.45 2.07 15.21
C VAL A 32 10.36 2.21 13.70
N LYS A 33 10.08 3.41 13.17
CA LYS A 33 10.08 3.66 11.72
C LYS A 33 11.46 3.42 11.11
N ALA A 34 12.52 3.92 11.75
CA ALA A 34 13.89 3.71 11.30
C ALA A 34 14.27 2.23 11.28
N LEU A 35 13.98 1.49 12.36
CA LEU A 35 14.23 0.04 12.45
C LEU A 35 13.52 -0.74 11.34
N VAL A 36 12.25 -0.42 11.04
CA VAL A 36 11.52 -1.06 9.96
C VAL A 36 12.13 -0.72 8.59
N GLN A 37 12.57 0.53 8.39
CA GLN A 37 13.23 0.94 7.16
C GLN A 37 14.57 0.23 6.97
N ASP A 38 15.44 0.22 7.98
CA ASP A 38 16.73 -0.46 7.92
C ASP A 38 16.56 -1.97 7.68
N LEU A 39 15.52 -2.58 8.24
CA LEU A 39 15.17 -3.97 7.95
C LEU A 39 14.75 -4.15 6.49
N LEU A 40 13.93 -3.26 5.92
CA LEU A 40 13.50 -3.40 4.52
C LEU A 40 14.64 -3.13 3.54
N ASP A 41 15.52 -2.19 3.86
CA ASP A 41 16.72 -1.82 3.08
C ASP A 41 17.88 -2.82 3.24
N ALA A 42 17.69 -3.87 4.05
CA ALA A 42 18.70 -4.88 4.35
C ALA A 42 19.98 -4.33 5.01
N LYS A 43 19.89 -3.18 5.71
CA LYS A 43 20.97 -2.61 6.53
C LYS A 43 21.16 -3.37 7.84
N ILE A 44 20.08 -3.97 8.36
CA ILE A 44 20.11 -4.80 9.55
C ILE A 44 19.43 -6.15 9.29
N GLU A 45 19.91 -7.18 9.97
CA GLU A 45 19.36 -8.54 9.93
C GLU A 45 18.15 -8.67 10.89
N SER A 46 17.40 -9.76 10.73
CA SER A 46 16.23 -10.08 11.57
C SER A 46 16.55 -10.11 13.06
N GLU A 47 17.68 -10.70 13.44
CA GLU A 47 18.15 -10.84 14.82
C GLU A 47 18.33 -9.46 15.45
N GLU A 48 19.06 -8.58 14.77
CA GLU A 48 19.34 -7.24 15.24
C GLU A 48 18.06 -6.38 15.31
N PHE A 49 17.21 -6.45 14.28
CA PHE A 49 15.92 -5.77 14.29
C PHE A 49 15.07 -6.18 15.50
N THR A 50 14.94 -7.47 15.76
CA THR A 50 14.11 -7.96 16.88
C THR A 50 14.69 -7.62 18.25
N GLY A 51 16.01 -7.57 18.38
CA GLY A 51 16.68 -7.11 19.60
C GLY A 51 16.43 -5.63 19.88
N ARG A 52 16.71 -4.77 18.90
CA ARG A 52 16.51 -3.31 19.02
C ARG A 52 15.04 -2.96 19.23
N LEU A 53 14.14 -3.63 18.52
CA LEU A 53 12.69 -3.44 18.68
C LEU A 53 12.21 -3.81 20.08
N GLN A 54 12.74 -4.89 20.67
CA GLN A 54 12.41 -5.28 22.04
C GLN A 54 12.86 -4.23 23.05
N SER A 55 14.09 -3.72 22.93
CA SER A 55 14.60 -2.65 23.80
C SER A 55 13.78 -1.36 23.67
N GLU A 56 13.47 -0.95 22.44
CA GLU A 56 12.71 0.27 22.14
C GLU A 56 11.27 0.19 22.71
N LEU A 57 10.60 -0.96 22.54
CA LEU A 57 9.21 -1.14 22.97
C LEU A 57 9.05 -1.79 24.35
N LYS A 58 10.15 -2.10 25.05
CA LYS A 58 10.17 -2.84 26.32
C LYS A 58 9.32 -4.10 26.29
N SER A 59 9.39 -4.84 25.18
CA SER A 59 8.58 -6.04 24.96
C SER A 59 9.36 -7.33 25.25
N SER A 60 8.64 -8.43 25.50
CA SER A 60 9.24 -9.75 25.70
C SER A 60 9.72 -10.38 24.39
N PRO A 61 10.69 -11.32 24.46
CA PRO A 61 11.14 -12.06 23.29
C PRO A 61 10.04 -12.87 22.63
N GLN A 62 10.06 -12.90 21.30
CA GLN A 62 9.08 -13.63 20.48
C GLN A 62 9.77 -14.76 19.71
N PRO A 63 9.61 -16.02 20.11
CA PRO A 63 10.41 -17.14 19.59
C PRO A 63 10.21 -17.41 18.09
N TYR A 64 9.05 -17.06 17.54
CA TYR A 64 8.71 -17.30 16.13
C TYR A 64 8.97 -16.09 15.21
N LEU A 65 9.39 -14.95 15.76
CA LEU A 65 9.49 -13.72 14.98
C LEU A 65 10.69 -13.75 14.02
N ILE A 66 11.87 -14.13 14.49
CA ILE A 66 13.07 -14.26 13.66
C ILE A 66 12.86 -15.23 12.49
N PRO A 67 12.42 -16.50 12.69
CA PRO A 67 12.20 -17.42 11.58
C PRO A 67 11.09 -16.94 10.63
N PHE A 68 10.06 -16.26 11.14
CA PHE A 68 9.03 -15.64 10.31
C PHE A 68 9.59 -14.52 9.41
N LEU A 69 10.41 -13.63 9.96
CA LEU A 69 11.05 -12.54 9.23
C LEU A 69 12.00 -13.10 8.16
N LYS A 70 12.89 -14.03 8.52
CA LYS A 70 13.81 -14.67 7.57
C LYS A 70 13.10 -15.34 6.41
N LYS A 71 11.97 -16.01 6.67
CA LYS A 71 11.16 -16.67 5.64
C LYS A 71 10.43 -15.69 4.73
N SER A 72 10.10 -14.49 5.21
CA SER A 72 9.18 -13.57 4.53
C SER A 72 9.89 -12.40 3.84
N LEU A 73 10.99 -11.90 4.42
CA LEU A 73 11.68 -10.69 3.97
C LEU A 73 12.25 -10.79 2.55
N PRO A 74 12.86 -11.90 2.09
CA PRO A 74 13.40 -11.96 0.73
C PRO A 74 12.34 -11.67 -0.33
N ALA A 75 11.18 -12.34 -0.24
CA ALA A 75 10.08 -12.14 -1.17
C ALA A 75 9.39 -10.77 -0.98
N LEU A 76 9.31 -10.26 0.26
CA LEU A 76 8.76 -8.93 0.52
C LEU A 76 9.61 -7.82 -0.12
N ARG A 77 10.94 -7.86 0.08
CA ARG A 77 11.87 -6.88 -0.51
C ARG A 77 11.78 -6.90 -2.05
N GLN A 78 11.75 -8.08 -2.66
CA GLN A 78 11.57 -8.22 -4.11
C GLN A 78 10.24 -7.63 -4.60
N SER A 79 9.15 -7.86 -3.87
CA SER A 79 7.84 -7.27 -4.22
C SER A 79 7.85 -5.73 -4.17
N LEU A 80 8.59 -5.14 -3.23
CA LEU A 80 8.72 -3.68 -3.13
C LEU A 80 9.52 -3.10 -4.30
N LEU A 81 10.63 -3.75 -4.68
CA LEU A 81 11.43 -3.34 -5.85
C LEU A 81 10.62 -3.41 -7.15
N ASN A 82 9.86 -4.50 -7.35
CA ASN A 82 9.01 -4.65 -8.54
C ASN A 82 7.92 -3.56 -8.60
N SER A 83 7.30 -3.23 -7.46
CA SER A 83 6.30 -2.15 -7.38
C SER A 83 6.89 -0.79 -7.76
N GLN A 84 8.13 -0.50 -7.33
CA GLN A 84 8.85 0.72 -7.71
C GLN A 84 9.17 0.76 -9.21
N HIS A 85 9.49 -0.39 -9.83
CA HIS A 85 9.76 -0.45 -11.26
C HIS A 85 8.48 -0.28 -12.10
N SER A 86 7.35 -0.82 -11.62
CA SER A 86 6.05 -0.69 -12.29
C SER A 86 5.56 0.76 -12.36
N VAL A 87 5.76 1.57 -11.30
CA VAL A 87 5.38 2.99 -11.32
C VAL A 87 6.22 3.82 -12.29
N LEU A 88 7.51 3.51 -12.45
CA LEU A 88 8.39 4.21 -13.37
C LEU A 88 8.09 3.86 -14.84
N GLN A 89 7.69 2.60 -15.11
CA GLN A 89 7.39 2.14 -16.46
C GLN A 89 6.00 2.59 -16.96
N GLY A 90 5.03 2.78 -16.05
CA GLY A 90 3.71 3.33 -16.37
C GLY A 90 3.72 4.81 -16.78
N GLN A 91 4.80 5.54 -16.54
CA GLN A 91 4.92 6.96 -16.90
C GLN A 91 5.51 7.20 -18.31
N LEU A 92 5.89 6.12 -19.03
CA LEU A 92 6.48 6.20 -20.38
C LEU A 92 5.54 5.71 -21.51
N SER A 93 4.31 5.27 -21.23
CA SER A 93 3.35 4.90 -22.29
C SER A 93 2.50 6.10 -22.75
N LEU A 94 3.11 7.00 -23.53
CA LEU A 94 2.35 7.89 -24.42
C LEU A 94 1.72 7.05 -25.54
N GLN A 95 0.41 6.77 -25.46
CA GLN A 95 -0.35 6.19 -26.57
C GLN A 95 -0.86 7.31 -27.51
N PRO A 96 -0.68 7.22 -28.84
CA PRO A 96 -1.23 8.18 -29.77
C PRO A 96 -2.76 8.04 -29.92
N LEU A 97 -3.47 9.16 -29.78
CA LEU A 97 -4.91 9.32 -30.05
C LEU A 97 -5.24 8.95 -31.50
N GLN A 98 -5.93 7.83 -31.71
CA GLN A 98 -6.59 7.52 -32.98
C GLN A 98 -8.03 8.08 -32.92
N GLN A 99 -8.23 9.22 -33.57
CA GLN A 99 -9.52 9.85 -33.77
C GLN A 99 -10.16 9.31 -35.05
N THR A 100 -11.22 8.52 -34.94
CA THR A 100 -12.09 8.23 -36.09
C THR A 100 -13.50 8.70 -35.80
N LYS A 101 -13.81 9.87 -36.38
CA LYS A 101 -15.10 10.56 -36.37
C LYS A 101 -16.07 9.78 -37.27
N VAL A 102 -17.08 9.15 -36.65
CA VAL A 102 -18.20 8.51 -37.35
C VAL A 102 -19.16 9.60 -37.85
N LEU A 103 -19.30 9.71 -39.17
CA LEU A 103 -20.43 10.38 -39.82
C LEU A 103 -21.65 9.47 -39.68
N GLN A 104 -22.67 9.87 -38.92
CA GLN A 104 -23.99 9.24 -38.99
C GLN A 104 -25.08 10.28 -39.24
N ILE A 105 -25.77 10.04 -40.34
CA ILE A 105 -26.87 10.79 -40.95
C ILE A 105 -28.17 10.52 -40.16
N ILE A 106 -28.94 11.57 -39.90
CA ILE A 106 -30.34 11.62 -39.39
C ILE A 106 -31.29 11.09 -40.51
N PRO A 107 -32.57 10.64 -40.31
CA PRO A 107 -33.50 10.71 -39.15
C PRO A 107 -34.28 9.41 -38.83
N GLN A 108 -34.95 9.37 -37.66
CA GLN A 108 -36.33 8.84 -37.46
C GLN A 108 -36.96 9.64 -36.31
N SER A 109 -37.93 10.53 -36.55
CA SER A 109 -39.39 10.31 -36.78
C SER A 109 -40.12 9.57 -35.65
N ALA A 110 -41.01 10.34 -35.03
CA ALA A 110 -42.20 9.95 -34.26
C ALA A 110 -42.00 9.17 -32.95
N PHE A 111 -42.40 9.79 -31.83
CA PHE A 111 -43.59 9.42 -31.04
C PHE A 111 -43.53 10.23 -29.72
N GLU A 112 -44.24 11.35 -29.63
CA GLU A 112 -45.49 11.45 -28.88
C GLU A 112 -45.47 10.92 -27.43
N ARG A 113 -45.74 11.88 -26.52
CA ARG A 113 -46.71 11.84 -25.41
C ARG A 113 -46.27 11.60 -23.95
N ILE A 114 -46.36 12.74 -23.22
CA ILE A 114 -47.05 13.03 -21.94
C ILE A 114 -46.45 12.53 -20.60
N SER A 115 -46.51 13.47 -19.64
CA SER A 115 -46.43 13.36 -18.16
C SER A 115 -45.03 13.61 -17.60
N SER A 116 -44.79 14.46 -16.61
CA SER A 116 -45.67 14.99 -15.57
C SER A 116 -45.13 16.32 -15.04
N VAL A 117 -46.08 17.18 -14.70
CA VAL A 117 -46.01 18.37 -13.84
C VAL A 117 -44.97 18.28 -12.71
N VAL A 118 -44.21 19.37 -12.51
CA VAL A 118 -43.71 19.76 -11.19
C VAL A 118 -44.02 21.24 -10.96
N ILE A 119 -44.89 21.44 -9.98
CA ILE A 119 -45.23 22.70 -9.34
C ILE A 119 -44.01 23.16 -8.54
N SER A 120 -43.66 24.44 -8.62
CA SER A 120 -42.94 25.13 -7.56
C SER A 120 -43.57 26.51 -7.41
N GLN A 121 -44.43 26.62 -6.40
CA GLN A 121 -44.85 27.90 -5.84
C GLN A 121 -43.65 28.59 -5.21
N THR A 122 -43.56 29.89 -5.44
CA THR A 122 -42.98 30.88 -4.54
C THR A 122 -44.04 31.39 -3.58
#